data_AF-A0A955KDH1-F1
#
_entry.id   AF-A0A955KDH1-F1
#
_cell.length_a   1.000
_cell.length_b   1.000
_cell.length_c   1.000
_cell.angle_alpha   90.00
_cell.angle_beta   90.00
_cell.angle_gamma   90.00
#
_symmetry.space_group_name_H-M   'P 1'
#
loop_
_entity.id
_entity.type
_entity.pdbx_description
1 polymer ?
#
loop_
_entity_poly.entity_id
_entity_poly.type
_entity_poly.pdbx_seq_one_letter_code
_entity_poly.pdbx_strand_id
1 'polypeptide(L)'
;MDNNDIKSARYCFTIHNYTKDELKQFHQLAQSLEKHRFIAYGLEVAPDTGTPHIQGYVELNKSQRFTFLHNYFNIKRGKKLLKFHVEIANGTAEQNRKYSSKEGNYFEFGEPATQGSRTDLKEIKRLLKENPNNLVAVIEEHGNNYQQIRFAETLQPYFMADRDPDNPPTVIWIFGSTGIGKTSMVYRTFGKENVCSVSAYNWLGTGYRQQECFLMDDFRADDLAFNTLLKITDRFPFTLERKGGQVPLNSPYIIFTSPRAIRYTYLSIGEKVEQLLRRVKEINLDLIIDDSGIDLRNLDEKYVYKYVNYPKDDF
;
A
#
# COMPACT_ATOMS: atom_id res chain seq x y z
N MET A 1 -6.02 40.56 14.79
CA MET A 1 -4.80 40.11 14.08
C MET A 1 -5.18 40.05 12.62
N ASP A 2 -4.59 40.90 11.78
CA ASP A 2 -4.94 40.95 10.36
C ASP A 2 -4.60 39.62 9.71
N ASN A 3 -5.63 38.92 9.22
CA ASN A 3 -5.58 37.62 8.55
C ASN A 3 -4.81 37.65 7.21
N ASN A 4 -4.06 38.71 6.95
CA ASN A 4 -3.53 39.07 5.64
C ASN A 4 -2.37 38.19 5.17
N ASP A 5 -1.77 37.39 6.07
CA ASP A 5 -0.59 36.58 5.77
C ASP A 5 -0.86 35.08 5.62
N ILE A 6 -2.08 34.62 5.89
CA ILE A 6 -2.44 33.21 5.85
C ILE A 6 -2.79 32.80 4.42
N LYS A 7 -2.10 31.78 3.90
CA LYS A 7 -2.42 31.17 2.61
C LYS A 7 -3.57 30.17 2.78
N SER A 8 -4.58 30.27 1.94
CA SER A 8 -5.67 29.29 1.83
C SER A 8 -5.89 28.93 0.36
N ALA A 9 -6.40 27.72 0.13
CA ALA A 9 -6.95 27.36 -1.17
C ALA A 9 -8.45 27.68 -1.26
N ARG A 10 -9.10 28.01 -0.13
CA ARG A 10 -10.56 28.15 -0.02
C ARG A 10 -10.91 29.51 0.55
N TYR A 11 -11.73 30.26 -0.17
CA TYR A 11 -12.12 31.62 0.20
C TYR A 11 -13.61 31.85 -0.07
N CYS A 12 -14.27 32.56 0.85
CA CYS A 12 -15.55 33.21 0.62
C CYS A 12 -15.28 34.64 0.15
N PHE A 13 -16.10 35.17 -0.75
CA PHE A 13 -15.96 36.53 -1.25
C PHE A 13 -17.30 37.24 -1.42
N THR A 14 -17.27 38.57 -1.28
CA THR A 14 -18.39 39.46 -1.59
C THR A 14 -17.92 40.64 -2.43
N ILE A 15 -18.66 40.97 -3.49
CA ILE A 15 -18.41 42.10 -4.39
C ILE A 15 -19.63 43.01 -4.35
N HIS A 16 -19.49 44.18 -3.74
CA HIS A 16 -20.61 45.13 -3.61
C HIS A 16 -20.73 46.07 -4.81
N ASN A 17 -21.98 46.43 -5.14
CA ASN A 17 -22.35 47.51 -6.05
C ASN A 17 -21.66 47.38 -7.42
N TYR A 18 -21.74 46.21 -8.05
CA TYR A 18 -21.12 45.90 -9.34
C TYR A 18 -21.88 46.52 -10.52
N THR A 19 -21.18 46.82 -11.62
CA THR A 19 -21.82 47.17 -12.90
C THR A 19 -22.10 45.93 -13.74
N LYS A 20 -22.96 46.04 -14.76
CA LYS A 20 -23.25 44.93 -15.69
C LYS A 20 -21.98 44.42 -16.40
N ASP A 21 -21.08 45.32 -16.77
CA ASP A 21 -19.82 44.94 -17.44
C ASP A 21 -18.86 44.23 -16.49
N GLU A 22 -18.77 44.68 -15.23
CA GLU A 22 -17.97 44.02 -14.19
C GLU A 22 -18.49 42.61 -13.90
N LEU A 23 -19.81 42.43 -13.81
CA LEU A 23 -20.42 41.11 -13.65
C LEU A 23 -20.08 40.18 -14.83
N LYS A 24 -20.16 40.69 -16.06
CA LYS A 24 -19.82 39.90 -17.26
C LYS A 24 -18.36 39.45 -17.25
N GLN A 25 -17.43 40.34 -16.90
CA GLN A 25 -16.00 40.01 -16.76
C GLN A 25 -15.77 38.97 -15.66
N PHE A 26 -16.40 39.16 -14.50
CA PHE A 26 -16.32 38.22 -13.40
C PHE A 26 -16.82 36.82 -13.80
N HIS A 27 -17.98 36.76 -14.46
CA HIS A 27 -18.58 35.51 -14.93
C HIS A 27 -17.67 34.76 -15.92
N GLN A 28 -17.06 35.46 -16.88
CA GLN A 28 -16.12 34.86 -17.82
C GLN A 28 -14.88 34.29 -17.12
N LEU A 29 -14.33 35.02 -16.14
CA LEU A 29 -13.20 34.55 -15.35
C LEU A 29 -13.57 33.37 -14.47
N ALA A 30 -14.74 33.40 -13.82
CA ALA A 30 -15.27 32.29 -13.04
C ALA A 30 -15.41 31.01 -13.89
N GLN A 31 -15.83 31.13 -15.15
CA GLN A 31 -15.96 30.01 -16.07
C GLN A 31 -14.60 29.46 -16.57
N SER A 32 -13.52 30.26 -16.54
CA SER A 32 -12.23 29.87 -17.12
C SER A 32 -11.51 28.72 -16.41
N LEU A 33 -11.78 28.54 -15.10
CA LEU A 33 -11.13 27.53 -14.23
C LEU A 33 -9.59 27.53 -14.29
N GLU A 34 -8.96 28.63 -14.73
CA GLU A 34 -7.51 28.65 -14.98
C GLU A 34 -6.70 28.57 -13.67
N LYS A 35 -7.17 29.27 -12.62
CA LYS A 35 -6.49 29.34 -11.31
C LYS A 35 -7.31 28.73 -10.17
N HIS A 36 -8.53 28.29 -10.45
CA HIS A 36 -9.45 27.66 -9.50
C HIS A 36 -10.08 26.41 -10.09
N ARG A 37 -10.33 25.43 -9.23
CA ARG A 37 -10.98 24.16 -9.58
C ARG A 37 -12.49 24.22 -9.46
N PHE A 38 -12.97 25.11 -8.59
CA PHE A 38 -14.38 25.28 -8.27
C PHE A 38 -14.67 26.72 -7.92
N ILE A 39 -15.79 27.25 -8.39
CA ILE A 39 -16.35 28.53 -7.95
C ILE A 39 -17.87 28.48 -8.02
N ALA A 40 -18.50 29.03 -6.98
CA ALA A 40 -19.94 29.12 -6.84
C ALA A 40 -20.28 30.53 -6.35
N TYR A 41 -21.30 31.17 -6.93
CA TYR A 41 -21.75 32.48 -6.46
C TYR A 41 -23.22 32.76 -6.75
N GLY A 42 -23.84 33.53 -5.89
CA GLY A 42 -25.18 34.09 -6.05
C GLY A 42 -25.15 35.58 -6.31
N LEU A 43 -26.17 36.08 -7.01
CA LEU A 43 -26.48 37.51 -7.08
C LEU A 43 -27.56 37.83 -6.06
N GLU A 44 -27.23 38.72 -5.12
CA GLU A 44 -28.11 39.12 -4.03
C GLU A 44 -28.35 40.64 -4.08
N VAL A 45 -29.42 41.08 -3.43
CA VAL A 45 -29.73 42.50 -3.25
C VAL A 45 -29.84 42.75 -1.75
N ALA A 46 -29.06 43.71 -1.24
CA ALA A 46 -29.10 44.07 0.17
C ALA A 46 -30.50 44.58 0.57
N PRO A 47 -31.17 44.00 1.59
CA PRO A 47 -32.54 44.34 1.96
C PRO A 47 -32.74 45.82 2.34
N ASP A 48 -31.75 46.40 3.03
CA ASP A 48 -31.85 47.74 3.61
C ASP A 48 -31.40 48.85 2.65
N THR A 49 -30.49 48.55 1.71
CA THR A 49 -29.86 49.55 0.83
C THR A 49 -30.20 49.37 -0.65
N GLY A 50 -30.81 48.25 -1.05
CA GLY A 50 -31.17 47.94 -2.43
C GLY A 50 -29.96 47.74 -3.37
N THR A 51 -28.74 47.69 -2.83
CA THR A 51 -27.52 47.56 -3.64
C THR A 51 -27.26 46.11 -4.03
N PRO A 52 -26.96 45.82 -5.30
CA PRO A 52 -26.65 44.47 -5.73
C PRO A 52 -25.25 44.06 -5.25
N HIS A 53 -25.10 42.80 -4.83
CA HIS A 53 -23.81 42.23 -4.49
C HIS A 53 -23.69 40.79 -5.01
N ILE A 54 -22.45 40.42 -5.36
CA ILE A 54 -22.10 39.04 -5.68
C ILE A 54 -21.57 38.43 -4.39
N GLN A 55 -22.14 37.32 -3.93
CA GLN A 55 -21.61 36.57 -2.81
C GLN A 55 -21.29 35.15 -3.26
N GLY A 56 -20.10 34.66 -2.92
CA GLY A 56 -19.66 33.37 -3.42
C GLY A 56 -18.50 32.74 -2.67
N TYR A 57 -18.09 31.60 -3.20
CA TYR A 57 -17.06 30.71 -2.69
C TYR A 57 -16.17 30.24 -3.83
N VAL A 58 -14.85 30.18 -3.62
CA VAL A 58 -13.88 29.72 -4.60
C VAL A 58 -12.86 28.76 -3.99
N GLU A 59 -12.51 27.73 -4.75
CA GLU A 59 -11.41 26.81 -4.47
C GLU A 59 -10.30 26.97 -5.51
N LEU A 60 -9.17 27.51 -5.09
CA LEU A 60 -8.00 27.70 -5.92
C LEU A 60 -7.28 26.37 -6.21
N ASN A 61 -6.56 26.32 -7.33
CA ASN A 61 -5.73 25.17 -7.68
C ASN A 61 -4.56 24.97 -6.70
N LYS A 62 -4.07 26.07 -6.11
CA LYS A 62 -2.98 26.11 -5.12
C LYS A 62 -3.34 27.09 -4.00
N SER A 63 -2.84 26.87 -2.78
CA SER A 63 -3.03 27.82 -1.68
C SER A 63 -2.33 29.15 -1.98
N GLN A 64 -3.09 30.24 -1.95
CA GLN A 64 -2.61 31.60 -2.22
C GLN A 64 -2.99 32.53 -1.06
N ARG A 65 -2.49 33.76 -1.03
CA ARG A 65 -2.98 34.83 -0.13
C ARG A 65 -4.22 35.47 -0.73
N PHE A 66 -5.08 36.12 0.07
CA PHE A 66 -6.29 36.77 -0.46
C PHE A 66 -5.98 37.86 -1.51
N THR A 67 -4.81 38.52 -1.43
CA THR A 67 -4.35 39.49 -2.44
C THR A 67 -4.23 38.88 -3.84
N PHE A 68 -4.00 37.56 -3.94
CA PHE A 68 -4.01 36.85 -5.21
C PHE A 68 -5.38 36.91 -5.89
N LEU A 69 -6.49 36.82 -5.15
CA LEU A 69 -7.83 36.86 -5.73
C LEU A 69 -8.12 38.20 -6.40
N HIS A 70 -7.71 39.31 -5.78
CA HIS A 70 -7.83 40.64 -6.39
C HIS A 70 -7.02 40.74 -7.70
N ASN A 71 -5.81 40.19 -7.71
CA ASN A 71 -4.95 40.20 -8.89
C ASN A 71 -5.39 39.22 -9.97
N TYR A 72 -6.01 38.10 -9.59
CA TYR A 72 -6.50 37.09 -10.52
C TYR A 72 -7.73 37.59 -11.25
N PHE A 73 -8.74 38.07 -10.53
CA PHE A 73 -9.93 38.61 -11.17
C PHE A 73 -9.63 39.95 -11.86
N ASN A 74 -8.74 40.78 -11.31
CA ASN A 74 -8.20 42.01 -11.91
C ASN A 74 -9.25 42.96 -12.53
N ILE A 75 -10.46 42.96 -11.99
CA ILE A 75 -11.57 43.76 -12.52
C ILE A 75 -11.35 45.22 -12.13
N LYS A 76 -11.43 46.14 -13.08
CA LYS A 76 -11.19 47.58 -12.86
C LYS A 76 -12.47 48.39 -12.91
N ARG A 77 -12.62 49.31 -11.96
CA ARG A 77 -13.60 50.41 -11.98
C ARG A 77 -12.87 51.72 -12.22
N GLY A 78 -12.90 52.19 -13.47
CA GLY A 78 -12.07 53.32 -13.91
C GLY A 78 -10.58 53.02 -13.73
N LYS A 79 -9.86 53.85 -12.96
CA LYS A 79 -8.43 53.67 -12.68
C LYS A 79 -8.12 52.76 -11.48
N LYS A 80 -9.12 52.27 -10.75
CA LYS A 80 -8.95 51.50 -9.51
C LYS A 80 -9.39 50.04 -9.69
N LEU A 81 -8.76 49.12 -8.96
CA LEU A 81 -9.22 47.73 -8.87
C LEU A 81 -10.52 47.66 -8.06
N LEU A 82 -11.45 46.83 -8.53
CA LEU A 82 -12.66 46.48 -7.81
C LEU A 82 -12.26 45.73 -6.53
N LYS A 83 -12.77 46.19 -5.39
CA LYS A 83 -12.44 45.59 -4.09
C LYS A 83 -13.42 44.45 -3.79
N PHE A 84 -12.86 43.28 -3.55
CA PHE A 84 -13.54 42.09 -3.08
C PHE A 84 -13.38 42.07 -1.56
N HIS A 85 -14.45 41.86 -0.82
CA HIS A 85 -14.32 41.41 0.56
C HIS A 85 -13.99 39.92 0.51
N VAL A 86 -12.90 39.48 1.12
CA VAL A 86 -12.43 38.10 1.02
C VAL A 86 -12.08 37.56 2.40
N GLU A 87 -12.63 36.40 2.72
CA GLU A 87 -12.39 35.70 3.99
C GLU A 87 -12.02 34.25 3.75
N ILE A 88 -11.18 33.68 4.61
CA ILE A 88 -10.86 32.25 4.56
C ILE A 88 -12.14 31.47 4.87
N ALA A 89 -12.49 30.53 3.99
CA ALA A 89 -13.69 29.75 4.18
C ALA A 89 -13.50 28.70 5.28
N ASN A 90 -14.43 28.65 6.23
CA ASN A 90 -14.45 27.66 7.32
C ASN A 90 -15.31 26.42 7.00
N GLY A 91 -16.17 26.49 5.97
CA GLY A 91 -17.10 25.42 5.57
C GLY A 91 -16.64 24.61 4.35
N THR A 92 -17.35 23.52 4.07
CA THR A 92 -17.15 22.70 2.85
C THR A 92 -17.79 23.38 1.63
N ALA A 93 -17.40 23.00 0.41
CA ALA A 93 -18.07 23.48 -0.81
C ALA A 93 -19.59 23.23 -0.76
N GLU A 94 -20.00 22.08 -0.22
CA GLU A 94 -21.40 21.66 -0.08
C GLU A 94 -22.19 22.53 0.90
N GLN A 95 -21.56 22.96 2.01
CA GLN A 95 -22.17 23.91 2.95
C GLN A 95 -22.34 25.30 2.32
N ASN A 96 -21.40 25.72 1.48
CA ASN A 96 -21.47 27.00 0.77
C ASN A 96 -22.51 26.96 -0.38
N ARG A 97 -22.65 25.83 -1.10
CA ARG A 97 -23.72 25.61 -2.10
C ARG A 97 -25.12 25.85 -1.52
N LYS A 98 -25.34 25.44 -0.27
CA LYS A 98 -26.65 25.54 0.41
C LYS A 98 -27.00 26.97 0.85
N TYR A 99 -26.02 27.87 0.99
CA TYR A 99 -26.25 29.25 1.43
C TYR A 99 -26.69 30.16 0.27
N SER A 100 -26.18 29.92 -0.94
CA SER A 100 -26.35 30.80 -2.11
C SER A 100 -27.48 30.40 -3.08
N SER A 101 -28.31 29.42 -2.73
CA SER A 101 -29.35 28.84 -3.61
C SER A 101 -30.78 29.36 -3.39
N LYS A 102 -30.96 30.42 -2.59
CA LYS A 102 -32.26 31.09 -2.49
C LYS A 102 -32.39 32.08 -3.66
N GLU A 103 -33.43 31.92 -4.49
CA GLU A 103 -33.89 32.88 -5.51
C GLU A 103 -33.28 32.85 -6.93
N GLY A 104 -32.74 31.71 -7.39
CA GLY A 104 -32.59 31.45 -8.84
C GLY A 104 -31.48 32.20 -9.59
N ASN A 105 -30.75 33.11 -8.93
CA ASN A 105 -29.59 33.81 -9.51
C ASN A 105 -28.25 33.21 -9.02
N TYR A 106 -28.10 31.90 -9.17
CA TYR A 106 -26.93 31.15 -8.72
C TYR A 106 -26.14 30.58 -9.91
N PHE A 107 -24.81 30.69 -9.84
CA PHE A 107 -23.89 30.20 -10.85
C PHE A 107 -22.84 29.31 -10.21
N GLU A 108 -22.50 28.23 -10.90
CA GLU A 108 -21.51 27.26 -10.44
C GLU A 108 -20.66 26.76 -11.60
N PHE A 109 -19.35 26.70 -11.39
CA PHE A 109 -18.38 26.23 -12.37
C PHE A 109 -17.31 25.35 -11.71
N GLY A 110 -16.97 24.25 -12.38
CA GLY A 110 -15.95 23.29 -11.95
C GLY A 110 -16.45 22.29 -10.90
N GLU A 111 -15.51 21.58 -10.27
CA GLU A 111 -15.80 20.52 -9.30
C GLU A 111 -14.98 20.76 -8.01
N PRO A 112 -15.62 20.76 -6.82
CA PRO A 112 -14.93 21.01 -5.56
C PRO A 112 -13.93 19.88 -5.26
N ALA A 113 -12.87 20.20 -4.52
CA ALA A 113 -11.95 19.18 -4.02
C ALA A 113 -12.74 18.20 -3.14
N THR A 114 -12.81 16.95 -3.57
CA THR A 114 -13.50 15.89 -2.85
C THR A 114 -12.92 15.75 -1.45
N GLN A 115 -13.75 16.06 -0.45
CA GLN A 115 -13.50 15.74 0.96
C GLN A 115 -13.70 14.23 1.21
N GLY A 116 -13.23 13.38 0.29
CA GLY A 116 -13.38 11.91 0.31
C GLY A 116 -12.18 11.17 0.88
N SER A 117 -10.98 11.77 0.87
CA SER A 117 -9.73 11.06 1.17
C SER A 117 -9.68 10.42 2.56
N ARG A 118 -10.35 10.99 3.58
CA ARG A 118 -10.44 10.37 4.92
C ARG A 118 -11.44 9.21 4.98
N THR A 119 -12.48 9.22 4.17
CA THR A 119 -13.43 8.11 4.05
C THR A 119 -12.75 6.96 3.30
N ASP A 120 -12.04 7.26 2.21
CA ASP A 120 -11.30 6.27 1.41
C ASP A 120 -10.24 5.53 2.24
N LEU A 121 -9.47 6.24 3.07
CA LEU A 121 -8.45 5.62 3.93
C LEU A 121 -9.06 4.72 5.03
N LYS A 122 -10.23 5.09 5.56
CA LYS A 122 -10.96 4.25 6.50
C LYS A 122 -11.46 2.98 5.82
N GLU A 123 -11.89 3.10 4.57
CA GLU A 123 -12.37 1.96 3.79
C GLU A 123 -11.25 1.01 3.41
N ILE A 124 -10.10 1.51 2.95
CA ILE A 124 -8.87 0.72 2.74
C ILE A 124 -8.52 -0.07 4.01
N LYS A 125 -8.54 0.59 5.17
CA LYS A 125 -8.27 -0.07 6.46
C LYS A 125 -9.30 -1.14 6.79
N ARG A 126 -10.59 -0.89 6.54
CA ARG A 126 -11.68 -1.85 6.79
C ARG A 126 -11.49 -3.10 5.93
N LEU A 127 -11.31 -2.93 4.62
CA LEU A 127 -11.15 -4.01 3.65
C LEU A 127 -9.91 -4.86 3.92
N LEU A 128 -8.76 -4.23 4.22
CA LEU A 128 -7.53 -4.96 4.57
C LEU A 128 -7.63 -5.68 5.91
N LYS A 129 -8.41 -5.16 6.87
CA LYS A 129 -8.67 -5.85 8.13
C LYS A 129 -9.55 -7.08 7.94
N GLU A 130 -10.51 -7.01 7.03
CA GLU A 130 -11.40 -8.14 6.70
C GLU A 130 -10.67 -9.23 5.91
N ASN A 131 -9.87 -8.83 4.92
CA ASN A 131 -9.05 -9.75 4.15
C ASN A 131 -7.72 -9.08 3.72
N PRO A 132 -6.62 -9.30 4.47
CA PRO A 132 -5.32 -8.70 4.15
C PRO A 132 -4.76 -9.19 2.80
N ASN A 133 -5.19 -10.35 2.29
CA ASN A 133 -4.71 -10.88 1.02
C ASN A 133 -5.34 -10.19 -0.20
N ASN A 134 -6.35 -9.34 -0.01
CA ASN A 134 -7.03 -8.62 -1.08
C ASN A 134 -6.39 -7.25 -1.44
N LEU A 135 -5.12 -7.04 -1.08
CA LEU A 135 -4.45 -5.75 -1.27
C LEU A 135 -4.52 -5.23 -2.72
N VAL A 136 -4.40 -6.11 -3.71
CA VAL A 136 -4.44 -5.71 -5.14
C VAL A 136 -5.80 -5.10 -5.48
N ALA A 137 -6.91 -5.77 -5.16
CA ALA A 137 -8.24 -5.23 -5.44
C ALA A 137 -8.51 -3.94 -4.65
N VAL A 138 -8.07 -3.87 -3.39
CA VAL A 138 -8.20 -2.64 -2.57
C VAL A 138 -7.45 -1.47 -3.20
N ILE A 139 -6.26 -1.72 -3.75
CA ILE A 139 -5.48 -0.70 -4.47
C ILE A 139 -6.17 -0.30 -5.77
N GLU A 140 -6.70 -1.26 -6.54
CA GLU A 140 -7.38 -0.98 -7.81
C GLU A 140 -8.67 -0.16 -7.61
N GLU A 141 -9.43 -0.44 -6.54
CA GLU A 141 -10.71 0.23 -6.26
C GLU A 141 -10.54 1.56 -5.50
N HIS A 142 -9.60 1.64 -4.56
CA HIS A 142 -9.48 2.79 -3.64
C HIS A 142 -8.12 3.50 -3.67
N GLY A 143 -7.12 2.97 -4.38
CA GLY A 143 -5.77 3.52 -4.47
C GLY A 143 -5.63 4.69 -5.46
N ASN A 144 -6.40 5.75 -5.27
CA ASN A 144 -6.48 6.89 -6.21
C ASN A 144 -5.19 7.71 -6.32
N ASN A 145 -4.24 7.55 -5.40
CA ASN A 145 -2.94 8.22 -5.45
C ASN A 145 -1.84 7.39 -4.76
N TYR A 146 -0.59 7.76 -5.01
CA TYR A 146 0.58 7.09 -4.45
C TYR A 146 0.54 7.00 -2.92
N GLN A 147 0.08 8.03 -2.21
CA GLN A 147 0.02 8.00 -0.75
C GLN A 147 -0.98 6.95 -0.22
N GLN A 148 -2.13 6.78 -0.89
CA GLN A 148 -3.12 5.76 -0.54
C GLN A 148 -2.61 4.34 -0.84
N ILE A 149 -1.93 4.15 -1.98
CA ILE A 149 -1.28 2.87 -2.32
C ILE A 149 -0.25 2.51 -1.25
N ARG A 150 0.66 3.44 -0.92
CA ARG A 150 1.68 3.22 0.11
C ARG A 150 1.07 2.99 1.49
N PHE A 151 0.01 3.71 1.84
CA PHE A 151 -0.72 3.48 3.08
C PHE A 151 -1.27 2.06 3.14
N ALA A 152 -1.92 1.58 2.08
CA ALA A 152 -2.43 0.21 1.99
C ALA A 152 -1.30 -0.83 2.12
N GLU A 153 -0.22 -0.66 1.35
CA GLU A 153 0.95 -1.54 1.40
C GLU A 153 1.58 -1.60 2.80
N THR A 154 1.72 -0.46 3.48
CA THR A 154 2.30 -0.37 4.82
C THR A 154 1.36 -0.95 5.89
N LEU A 155 0.05 -0.83 5.72
CA LEU A 155 -0.95 -1.26 6.70
C LEU A 155 -1.24 -2.77 6.63
N GLN A 156 -1.17 -3.37 5.44
CA GLN A 156 -1.51 -4.78 5.22
C GLN A 156 -0.88 -5.77 6.23
N PRO A 157 0.43 -5.71 6.56
CA PRO A 157 1.04 -6.70 7.45
C PRO A 157 0.49 -6.69 8.88
N TYR A 158 -0.11 -5.57 9.33
CA TYR A 158 -0.70 -5.47 10.67
C TYR A 158 -2.00 -6.29 10.81
N PHE A 159 -2.57 -6.73 9.69
CA PHE A 159 -3.79 -7.55 9.67
C PHE A 159 -3.52 -8.98 9.20
N MET A 160 -2.29 -9.28 8.81
CA MET A 160 -1.85 -10.63 8.47
C MET A 160 -1.71 -11.47 9.74
N ALA A 161 -2.00 -12.77 9.62
CA ALA A 161 -1.95 -13.67 10.76
C ALA A 161 -0.51 -14.01 11.14
N ASP A 162 -0.19 -13.98 12.42
CA ASP A 162 1.05 -14.58 12.93
C ASP A 162 1.01 -16.11 12.80
N ARG A 163 2.18 -16.73 12.85
CA ARG A 163 2.29 -18.19 12.98
C ARG A 163 1.68 -18.65 14.29
N ASP A 164 0.91 -19.72 14.23
CA ASP A 164 0.37 -20.41 15.41
C ASP A 164 1.44 -21.36 16.00
N PRO A 165 1.91 -21.13 17.24
CA PRO A 165 2.89 -22.01 17.89
C PRO A 165 2.42 -23.45 18.11
N ASP A 166 1.10 -23.68 18.18
CA ASP A 166 0.51 -25.00 18.39
C ASP A 166 0.40 -25.79 17.07
N ASN A 167 0.53 -25.11 15.93
CA ASN A 167 0.53 -25.69 14.59
C ASN A 167 1.84 -25.33 13.84
N PRO A 168 2.98 -25.97 14.22
CA PRO A 168 4.27 -25.65 13.62
C PRO A 168 4.32 -25.96 12.13
N PRO A 169 5.15 -25.24 11.35
CA PRO A 169 5.30 -25.50 9.93
C PRO A 169 5.95 -26.87 9.69
N THR A 170 5.54 -27.53 8.61
CA THR A 170 6.27 -28.67 8.06
C THR A 170 7.48 -28.14 7.29
N VAL A 171 8.68 -28.51 7.74
CA VAL A 171 9.92 -28.07 7.09
C VAL A 171 10.56 -29.21 6.33
N ILE A 172 10.80 -29.00 5.03
CA ILE A 172 11.36 -30.02 4.13
C ILE A 172 12.61 -29.47 3.44
N TRP A 173 13.68 -30.24 3.44
CA TRP A 173 14.91 -29.93 2.73
C TRP A 173 15.13 -30.94 1.60
N ILE A 174 14.90 -30.48 0.37
CA ILE A 174 15.06 -31.28 -0.83
C ILE A 174 16.47 -31.05 -1.37
N PHE A 175 17.28 -32.09 -1.41
CA PHE A 175 18.62 -32.01 -1.95
C PHE A 175 18.93 -33.03 -3.04
N GLY A 176 19.96 -32.73 -3.81
CA GLY A 176 20.49 -33.59 -4.86
C GLY A 176 21.09 -32.80 -6.02
N SER A 177 21.57 -33.48 -7.04
CA SER A 177 22.25 -32.89 -8.20
C SER A 177 21.44 -31.78 -8.89
N THR A 178 22.14 -30.83 -9.53
CA THR A 178 21.49 -29.76 -10.30
C THR A 178 20.69 -30.35 -11.46
N GLY A 179 19.52 -29.77 -11.75
CA GLY A 179 18.67 -30.21 -12.86
C GLY A 179 17.76 -31.42 -12.57
N ILE A 180 17.84 -32.03 -11.38
CA ILE A 180 17.04 -33.21 -11.01
C ILE A 180 15.57 -32.90 -10.63
N GLY A 181 15.10 -31.66 -10.84
CA GLY A 181 13.69 -31.30 -10.64
C GLY A 181 13.28 -30.88 -9.22
N LYS A 182 14.23 -30.57 -8.32
CA LYS A 182 13.95 -30.10 -6.94
C LYS A 182 12.88 -29.01 -6.86
N THR A 183 13.10 -27.89 -7.56
CA THR A 183 12.17 -26.75 -7.60
C THR A 183 10.86 -27.12 -8.31
N SER A 184 10.94 -27.88 -9.41
CA SER A 184 9.77 -28.33 -10.17
C SER A 184 8.82 -29.19 -9.33
N MET A 185 9.34 -30.04 -8.45
CA MET A 185 8.55 -30.85 -7.52
C MET A 185 7.72 -29.97 -6.57
N VAL A 186 8.30 -28.87 -6.08
CA VAL A 186 7.59 -27.93 -5.20
C VAL A 186 6.43 -27.28 -5.94
N TYR A 187 6.67 -26.73 -7.13
CA TYR A 187 5.60 -26.13 -7.94
C TYR A 187 4.54 -27.14 -8.39
N ARG A 188 4.93 -28.37 -8.71
CA ARG A 188 4.01 -29.47 -9.04
C ARG A 188 3.10 -29.81 -7.86
N THR A 189 3.62 -29.77 -6.64
CA THR A 189 2.84 -30.05 -5.43
C THR A 189 1.92 -28.88 -5.11
N PHE A 190 2.46 -27.68 -4.96
CA PHE A 190 1.72 -26.57 -4.36
C PHE A 190 0.91 -25.73 -5.35
N GLY A 191 1.29 -25.68 -6.63
CA GLY A 191 0.76 -24.71 -7.59
C GLY A 191 1.47 -23.36 -7.48
N LYS A 192 1.61 -22.65 -8.61
CA LYS A 192 2.43 -21.43 -8.70
C LYS A 192 1.91 -20.30 -7.80
N GLU A 193 0.60 -20.20 -7.66
CA GLU A 193 -0.11 -19.20 -6.86
C GLU A 193 0.09 -19.41 -5.35
N ASN A 194 0.39 -20.63 -4.91
CA ASN A 194 0.55 -20.98 -3.50
C ASN A 194 2.03 -21.08 -3.07
N VAL A 195 2.97 -20.71 -3.95
CA VAL A 195 4.41 -20.70 -3.66
C VAL A 195 4.94 -19.28 -3.64
N CYS A 196 5.54 -18.88 -2.52
CA CYS A 196 6.44 -17.73 -2.46
C CYS A 196 7.88 -18.24 -2.56
N SER A 197 8.49 -18.09 -3.73
CA SER A 197 9.87 -18.51 -3.98
C SER A 197 10.83 -17.34 -3.75
N VAL A 198 11.87 -17.58 -2.96
CA VAL A 198 12.97 -16.63 -2.73
C VAL A 198 14.29 -17.27 -3.13
N SER A 199 15.03 -16.57 -3.99
CA SER A 199 16.40 -16.92 -4.42
C SER A 199 17.41 -15.81 -4.12
N ALA A 200 16.92 -14.63 -3.75
CA ALA A 200 17.71 -13.56 -3.17
C ALA A 200 17.38 -13.49 -1.68
N TYR A 201 18.39 -13.69 -0.84
CA TYR A 201 18.21 -13.81 0.60
C TYR A 201 18.23 -12.48 1.35
N ASN A 202 18.31 -11.38 0.60
CA ASN A 202 18.06 -10.03 1.09
C ASN A 202 16.56 -9.70 0.99
N TRP A 203 15.97 -9.19 2.08
CA TRP A 203 14.55 -8.83 2.14
C TRP A 203 13.59 -9.97 1.76
N LEU A 204 13.73 -11.11 2.45
CA LEU A 204 12.98 -12.36 2.25
C LEU A 204 11.45 -12.20 2.20
N GLY A 205 10.90 -11.17 2.83
CA GLY A 205 9.46 -10.89 2.84
C GLY A 205 8.95 -10.19 1.57
N THR A 206 9.82 -9.90 0.61
CA THR A 206 9.42 -9.24 -0.64
C THR A 206 8.56 -10.18 -1.48
N GLY A 207 7.31 -9.80 -1.75
CA GLY A 207 6.37 -10.63 -2.51
C GLY A 207 5.69 -11.73 -1.70
N TYR A 208 6.04 -11.89 -0.42
CA TYR A 208 5.34 -12.78 0.50
C TYR A 208 3.98 -12.18 0.91
N ARG A 209 2.92 -12.99 0.75
CA ARG A 209 1.51 -12.67 0.98
C ARG A 209 0.79 -13.81 1.71
N GLN A 210 1.52 -14.53 2.57
CA GLN A 210 0.99 -15.69 3.29
C GLN A 210 0.58 -16.87 2.39
N GLN A 211 1.36 -17.09 1.32
CA GLN A 211 1.22 -18.29 0.49
C GLN A 211 1.44 -19.56 1.32
N GLU A 212 0.85 -20.66 0.87
CA GLU A 212 0.92 -21.96 1.55
C GLU A 212 2.36 -22.48 1.72
N CYS A 213 3.20 -22.30 0.69
CA CYS A 213 4.58 -22.74 0.69
C CYS A 213 5.55 -21.55 0.58
N PHE A 214 6.43 -21.42 1.57
CA PHE A 214 7.59 -20.54 1.52
C PHE A 214 8.82 -21.34 1.04
N LEU A 215 9.21 -21.12 -0.21
CA LEU A 215 10.29 -21.85 -0.88
C LEU A 215 11.58 -21.02 -0.86
N MET A 216 12.58 -21.51 -0.13
CA MET A 216 13.96 -21.01 -0.14
C MET A 216 14.75 -21.83 -1.16
N ASP A 217 14.84 -21.29 -2.39
CA ASP A 217 15.31 -22.02 -3.57
C ASP A 217 16.84 -21.87 -3.75
N ASP A 218 17.49 -22.95 -4.16
CA ASP A 218 18.94 -23.08 -4.37
C ASP A 218 19.82 -22.63 -3.18
N PHE A 219 19.35 -22.91 -1.97
CA PHE A 219 19.93 -22.46 -0.71
C PHE A 219 21.36 -22.96 -0.45
N ARG A 220 22.20 -22.05 0.03
CA ARG A 220 23.60 -22.20 0.45
C ARG A 220 23.83 -21.68 1.87
N ALA A 221 24.92 -22.11 2.48
CA ALA A 221 25.19 -21.81 3.88
C ALA A 221 25.48 -20.31 4.14
N ASP A 222 25.98 -19.60 3.13
CA ASP A 222 26.31 -18.17 3.15
C ASP A 222 25.12 -17.27 2.78
N ASP A 223 24.01 -17.83 2.28
CA ASP A 223 22.81 -17.08 1.91
C ASP A 223 22.12 -16.44 3.12
N LEU A 224 22.10 -17.13 4.25
CA LEU A 224 21.39 -16.68 5.44
C LEU A 224 22.11 -17.10 6.73
N ALA A 225 22.19 -16.18 7.69
CA ALA A 225 22.71 -16.48 9.02
C ALA A 225 21.96 -17.66 9.65
N PHE A 226 22.71 -18.63 10.19
CA PHE A 226 22.15 -19.88 10.72
C PHE A 226 21.10 -19.64 11.81
N ASN A 227 21.29 -18.65 12.69
CA ASN A 227 20.30 -18.27 13.70
C ASN A 227 18.97 -17.80 13.09
N THR A 228 19.00 -17.08 11.96
CA THR A 228 17.79 -16.66 11.25
C THR A 228 17.07 -17.87 10.64
N LEU A 229 17.82 -18.81 10.08
CA LEU A 229 17.27 -20.08 9.59
C LEU A 229 16.57 -20.87 10.70
N LEU A 230 17.17 -20.94 11.90
CA LEU A 230 16.54 -21.57 13.07
C LEU A 230 15.22 -20.90 13.45
N LYS A 231 15.11 -19.58 13.35
CA LYS A 231 13.86 -18.83 13.62
C LYS A 231 12.80 -19.05 12.55
N ILE A 232 13.19 -19.04 11.28
CA ILE A 232 12.28 -19.31 10.15
C ILE A 232 11.62 -20.67 10.31
N THR A 233 12.42 -21.69 10.67
CA THR A 233 11.99 -23.10 10.80
C THR A 233 11.39 -23.47 12.16
N ASP A 234 11.30 -22.52 13.11
CA ASP A 234 10.72 -22.78 14.42
C ASP A 234 9.18 -22.72 14.41
N ARG A 235 8.54 -23.10 15.52
CA ARG A 235 7.08 -22.97 15.70
C ARG A 235 6.63 -21.56 16.05
N PHE A 236 7.51 -20.73 16.62
CA PHE A 236 7.14 -19.43 17.15
C PHE A 236 6.98 -18.35 16.05
N PRO A 237 6.22 -17.27 16.31
CA PRO A 237 6.08 -16.16 15.39
C PRO A 237 7.42 -15.57 14.97
N PHE A 238 7.54 -15.31 13.67
CA PHE A 238 8.72 -14.69 13.07
C PHE A 238 8.27 -13.76 11.96
N THR A 239 8.94 -12.61 11.85
CA THR A 239 8.67 -11.64 10.78
C THR A 239 9.82 -11.63 9.77
N LEU A 240 9.47 -11.65 8.49
CA LEU A 240 10.41 -11.49 7.39
C LEU A 240 10.60 -10.01 7.09
N GLU A 241 11.84 -9.60 6.89
CA GLU A 241 12.14 -8.26 6.42
C GLU A 241 11.75 -8.09 4.96
N ARG A 242 11.14 -6.96 4.63
CA ARG A 242 10.85 -6.55 3.25
C ARG A 242 11.25 -5.09 3.06
N LYS A 243 11.33 -4.62 1.82
CA LYS A 243 11.63 -3.20 1.56
C LYS A 243 10.56 -2.31 2.21
N GLY A 244 10.98 -1.53 3.21
CA GLY A 244 10.10 -0.58 3.92
C GLY A 244 9.21 -1.20 4.99
N GLY A 245 9.53 -2.38 5.53
CA GLY A 245 8.84 -2.93 6.69
C GLY A 245 9.12 -4.40 6.94
N GLN A 246 8.21 -5.05 7.64
CA GLN A 246 8.27 -6.49 7.92
C GLN A 246 6.91 -7.14 7.65
N VAL A 247 6.89 -8.46 7.50
CA VAL A 247 5.66 -9.24 7.29
C VAL A 247 5.71 -10.54 8.12
N PRO A 248 4.63 -10.92 8.84
CA PRO A 248 4.58 -12.18 9.58
C PRO A 248 4.68 -13.40 8.66
N LEU A 249 5.64 -14.29 8.91
CA LEU A 249 5.74 -15.59 8.24
C LEU A 249 4.86 -16.62 8.96
N ASN A 250 3.92 -17.21 8.24
CA ASN A 250 2.98 -18.18 8.74
C ASN A 250 2.70 -19.33 7.75
N SER A 251 3.48 -19.47 6.68
CA SER A 251 3.32 -20.57 5.73
C SER A 251 3.36 -21.92 6.46
N PRO A 252 2.37 -22.80 6.22
CA PRO A 252 2.37 -24.15 6.80
C PRO A 252 3.52 -25.02 6.26
N TYR A 253 4.05 -24.72 5.07
CA TYR A 253 5.18 -25.43 4.49
C TYR A 253 6.35 -24.48 4.27
N ILE A 254 7.52 -24.86 4.77
CA ILE A 254 8.78 -24.17 4.53
C ILE A 254 9.71 -25.15 3.83
N ILE A 255 10.06 -24.86 2.59
CA ILE A 255 10.80 -25.79 1.76
C ILE A 255 12.11 -25.17 1.33
N PHE A 256 13.17 -25.96 1.47
CA PHE A 256 14.49 -25.64 0.98
C PHE A 256 14.79 -26.53 -0.21
N THR A 257 15.36 -25.96 -1.26
CA THR A 257 16.09 -26.75 -2.25
C THR A 257 17.57 -26.42 -2.12
N SER A 258 18.43 -27.43 -2.20
CA SER A 258 19.89 -27.25 -2.10
C SER A 258 20.57 -28.36 -2.88
N PRO A 259 21.82 -28.23 -3.36
CA PRO A 259 22.52 -29.37 -3.93
C PRO A 259 23.08 -30.33 -2.88
N ARG A 260 23.11 -29.95 -1.60
CA ARG A 260 23.71 -30.75 -0.54
C ARG A 260 22.73 -30.92 0.63
N ALA A 261 22.87 -32.04 1.34
CA ALA A 261 22.19 -32.24 2.63
C ALA A 261 22.69 -31.22 3.67
N ILE A 262 21.88 -30.95 4.70
CA ILE A 262 22.13 -29.93 5.73
C ILE A 262 23.52 -30.08 6.35
N ARG A 263 23.91 -31.33 6.70
CA ARG A 263 25.22 -31.62 7.30
C ARG A 263 26.40 -31.17 6.43
N TYR A 264 26.30 -31.41 5.12
CA TYR A 264 27.36 -31.05 4.16
C TYR A 264 27.31 -29.56 3.77
N THR A 265 26.13 -28.95 3.79
CA THR A 265 25.96 -27.51 3.56
C THR A 265 26.68 -26.69 4.63
N TYR A 266 26.56 -27.08 5.90
CA TYR A 266 27.15 -26.35 7.03
C TYR A 266 28.47 -26.92 7.57
N LEU A 267 29.06 -27.91 6.89
CA LEU A 267 30.25 -28.64 7.37
C LEU A 267 31.45 -27.71 7.67
N SER A 268 31.69 -26.72 6.81
CA SER A 268 32.84 -25.80 6.93
C SER A 268 32.65 -24.69 7.96
N ILE A 269 31.40 -24.44 8.39
CA ILE A 269 31.06 -23.31 9.27
C ILE A 269 31.07 -23.75 10.75
N GLY A 270 31.03 -25.05 11.03
CA GLY A 270 31.09 -25.59 12.40
C GLY A 270 29.82 -25.34 13.21
N GLU A 271 28.69 -25.09 12.55
CA GLU A 271 27.41 -24.85 13.20
C GLU A 271 26.85 -26.11 13.88
N LYS A 272 26.05 -25.92 14.92
CA LYS A 272 25.34 -27.01 15.61
C LYS A 272 24.11 -27.44 14.80
N VAL A 273 24.35 -28.10 13.66
CA VAL A 273 23.33 -28.52 12.68
C VAL A 273 22.19 -29.38 13.27
N GLU A 274 22.42 -30.08 14.38
CA GLU A 274 21.39 -30.86 15.09
C GLU A 274 20.19 -30.01 15.51
N GLN A 275 20.40 -28.71 15.76
CA GLN A 275 19.30 -27.80 16.03
C GLN A 275 18.36 -27.68 14.83
N LEU A 276 18.89 -27.63 13.62
CA LEU A 276 18.07 -27.57 12.41
C LEU A 276 17.48 -28.95 12.09
N LEU A 277 18.30 -30.01 12.13
CA LEU A 277 17.91 -31.37 11.76
C LEU A 277 16.70 -31.89 12.57
N ARG A 278 16.56 -31.53 13.85
CA ARG A 278 15.38 -31.93 14.65
C ARG A 278 14.05 -31.34 14.18
N ARG A 279 14.07 -30.35 13.28
CA ARG A 279 12.91 -29.62 12.76
C ARG A 279 12.61 -29.95 11.30
N VAL A 280 13.52 -30.62 10.59
CA VAL A 280 13.52 -30.72 9.14
C VAL A 280 13.50 -32.17 8.67
N LYS A 281 12.63 -32.48 7.71
CA LYS A 281 12.67 -33.73 6.95
C LYS A 281 13.53 -33.53 5.71
N GLU A 282 14.55 -34.36 5.51
CA GLU A 282 15.39 -34.30 4.31
C GLU A 282 14.87 -35.27 3.24
N ILE A 283 14.97 -34.89 1.96
CA ILE A 283 14.70 -35.76 0.80
C ILE A 283 15.94 -35.71 -0.09
N ASN A 284 16.49 -36.87 -0.43
CA ASN A 284 17.61 -37.00 -1.37
C ASN A 284 17.10 -37.44 -2.75
N LEU A 285 16.93 -36.52 -3.68
CA LEU A 285 16.45 -36.84 -5.03
C LEU A 285 17.45 -37.65 -5.85
N ASP A 286 18.74 -37.64 -5.54
CA ASP A 286 19.72 -38.48 -6.26
C ASP A 286 19.49 -39.98 -6.01
N LEU A 287 18.78 -40.34 -4.93
CA LEU A 287 18.46 -41.72 -4.56
C LEU A 287 17.05 -42.14 -4.97
N ILE A 288 16.28 -41.24 -5.58
CA ILE A 288 14.87 -41.47 -5.95
C ILE A 288 14.80 -41.67 -7.47
N ILE A 289 14.41 -42.89 -7.87
CA ILE A 289 14.29 -43.28 -9.28
C ILE A 289 13.02 -42.68 -9.91
N ASP A 290 11.92 -42.64 -9.14
CA ASP A 290 10.63 -42.09 -9.55
C ASP A 290 10.08 -41.19 -8.45
N ASP A 291 9.91 -39.91 -8.78
CA ASP A 291 9.49 -38.85 -7.88
C ASP A 291 7.99 -38.52 -8.01
N SER A 292 7.26 -39.20 -8.91
CA SER A 292 5.86 -38.94 -9.21
C SER A 292 4.91 -39.22 -8.04
N GLY A 293 5.28 -40.15 -7.17
CA GLY A 293 4.55 -40.50 -5.95
C GLY A 293 4.83 -39.60 -4.73
N ILE A 294 5.69 -38.59 -4.87
CA ILE A 294 6.04 -37.70 -3.75
C ILE A 294 5.03 -36.56 -3.67
N ASP A 295 4.22 -36.58 -2.61
CA ASP A 295 3.39 -35.45 -2.19
C ASP A 295 4.01 -34.77 -0.98
N LEU A 296 4.49 -33.53 -1.14
CA LEU A 296 5.11 -32.76 -0.06
C LEU A 296 4.11 -32.32 1.01
N ARG A 297 2.80 -32.32 0.73
CA ARG A 297 1.77 -32.05 1.75
C ARG A 297 1.62 -33.20 2.73
N ASN A 298 1.77 -34.43 2.22
CA ASN A 298 1.60 -35.68 2.95
C ASN A 298 2.83 -36.58 2.76
N LEU A 299 4.02 -36.05 3.10
CA LEU A 299 5.28 -36.72 2.81
C LEU A 299 5.37 -38.09 3.53
N ASP A 300 5.33 -39.15 2.74
CA ASP A 300 5.52 -40.53 3.20
C ASP A 300 6.94 -40.72 3.75
N GLU A 301 7.04 -41.32 4.94
CA GLU A 301 8.29 -41.57 5.68
C GLU A 301 9.32 -42.39 4.88
N LYS A 302 8.89 -43.17 3.87
CA LYS A 302 9.82 -43.90 3.00
C LYS A 302 10.69 -42.98 2.13
N TYR A 303 10.24 -41.75 1.85
CA TYR A 303 11.00 -40.76 1.08
C TYR A 303 11.88 -39.87 1.96
N VAL A 304 11.71 -39.94 3.28
CA VAL A 304 12.54 -39.18 4.22
C VAL A 304 13.92 -39.83 4.27
N TYR A 305 14.92 -39.07 3.84
CA TYR A 305 16.31 -39.46 3.85
C TYR A 305 16.78 -39.69 5.30
N LYS A 306 17.18 -40.92 5.61
CA LYS A 306 17.77 -41.30 6.89
C LYS A 306 19.28 -41.36 6.72
N TYR A 307 20.00 -40.50 7.41
CA TYR A 307 21.45 -40.52 7.41
C TYR A 307 21.94 -41.85 8.00
N VAL A 308 22.55 -42.70 7.18
CA VAL A 308 23.27 -43.88 7.64
C VAL A 308 24.68 -43.41 7.98
N ASN A 309 25.06 -43.46 9.27
CA ASN A 309 26.43 -43.22 9.68
C ASN A 309 27.32 -44.28 9.02
N TYR A 310 28.00 -43.93 7.93
CA TYR A 310 29.17 -44.69 7.53
C TYR A 310 30.29 -44.38 8.52
N PRO A 311 30.98 -45.39 9.09
CA PRO A 311 32.14 -45.18 9.95
C PRO A 311 33.15 -44.28 9.25
N LYS A 312 33.79 -43.39 10.01
CA LYS A 312 34.72 -42.35 9.53
C LYS A 312 36.03 -42.87 8.91
N ASP A 313 36.16 -44.18 8.68
CA ASP A 313 37.46 -44.83 8.46
C ASP A 313 37.76 -45.22 7.00
N ASP A 314 36.94 -44.82 6.02
CA ASP A 314 37.17 -45.13 4.59
C ASP A 314 37.39 -43.88 3.71
N PHE A 315 38.26 -42.95 4.14
CA PHE A 315 38.94 -42.00 3.24
C PHE A 315 40.34 -41.65 3.75
#